data_AF-A0A1Y4S486-F1
#
_entry.id   AF-A0A1Y4S486-F1
#
_cell.length_a   1.000
_cell.length_b   1.000
_cell.length_c   1.000
_cell.angle_alpha   90.00
_cell.angle_beta   90.00
_cell.angle_gamma   90.00
#
_symmetry.space_group_name_H-M   'P 1'
#
loop_
_entity.id
_entity.type
_entity.pdbx_description
1 polymer ?
#
loop_
_entity_poly.entity_id
_entity_poly.type
_entity_poly.pdbx_seq_one_letter_code
_entity_poly.pdbx_strand_id
1 'polypeptide(L)'
;MVSEGGTTHDYRTGFESEADALAAAEADDWRYVDENRFEWRLEVTEDLSEIQAQKKDRHTKEVEAESVAYTVCQRYGIETSDYSFGYIAGWSSDKETKELKGSLETIRKSAAEMIEGIDEKLKVLLAEKEAEVECEAEYPPRDEGIPVYRQTASYALEADELDIYHASYDANVACKETIEYAISSHYADNRLAAETAVTSVLEQFSPERVQYVLANTIQQKAHDGRISEKHKAWASGMEVCPENAAFFVVDQANPGLTNLFITEFQRQMDVREQNALTSEESRDPEVVAWERDEITSFTVKVEEVQSPVASEKPLQSAAAKHKLTPEEKQIKEAVMDTLKARIAHANDGMLATYKSSDQSFRTMMQYKVRIEGNQVTQNGEPLFAIHRRFSSRKTQGCYRELLPKLEYIRQEKAQDTRREKPSIREQLKAAARSKPEQSTPAKSKKHEMGLE
;
A
#
# COMPACT_ATOMS: atom_id res chain seq x y z
N MET A 1 -33.33 -54.28 63.75
CA MET A 1 -33.19 -55.27 64.83
C MET A 1 -33.49 -54.54 66.13
N VAL A 2 -34.44 -54.99 66.95
CA VAL A 2 -34.81 -54.26 68.18
C VAL A 2 -33.91 -54.72 69.31
N SER A 3 -33.18 -53.79 69.93
CA SER A 3 -32.43 -54.04 71.17
C SER A 3 -33.31 -53.73 72.37
N GLU A 4 -33.42 -54.69 73.30
CA GLU A 4 -34.11 -54.49 74.57
C GLU A 4 -33.44 -53.39 75.40
N GLY A 5 -34.24 -52.51 76.03
CA GLY A 5 -33.77 -51.56 77.04
C GLY A 5 -33.83 -50.07 76.70
N GLY A 6 -34.21 -49.68 75.48
CA GLY A 6 -34.43 -48.27 75.13
C GLY A 6 -35.87 -47.81 75.39
N THR A 7 -36.06 -46.71 76.11
CA THR A 7 -37.37 -46.04 76.22
C THR A 7 -37.71 -45.41 74.87
N THR A 8 -38.69 -45.96 74.14
CA THR A 8 -39.20 -45.32 72.93
C THR A 8 -39.99 -44.06 73.29
N HIS A 9 -39.52 -42.92 72.79
CA HIS A 9 -40.27 -41.67 72.77
C HIS A 9 -40.90 -41.51 71.39
N ASP A 10 -42.19 -41.18 71.33
CA ASP A 10 -42.87 -40.91 70.06
C ASP A 10 -42.30 -39.62 69.43
N TYR A 11 -41.78 -39.75 68.21
CA TYR A 11 -41.23 -38.63 67.47
C TYR A 11 -42.33 -37.61 67.16
N ARG A 12 -42.15 -36.37 67.64
CA ARG A 12 -42.96 -35.24 67.19
C ARG A 12 -42.62 -34.92 65.74
N THR A 13 -43.65 -34.75 64.92
CA THR A 13 -43.55 -34.43 63.49
C THR A 13 -44.51 -33.29 63.15
N GLY A 14 -44.29 -32.61 62.01
CA GLY A 14 -45.11 -31.47 61.61
C GLY A 14 -44.73 -30.13 62.24
N PHE A 15 -43.43 -29.89 62.47
CA PHE A 15 -42.93 -28.56 62.83
C PHE A 15 -43.09 -27.59 61.65
N GLU A 16 -43.50 -26.35 61.92
CA GLU A 16 -43.69 -25.32 60.88
C GLU A 16 -42.36 -24.73 60.38
N SER A 17 -41.27 -24.87 61.16
CA SER A 17 -39.93 -24.45 60.77
C SER A 17 -38.82 -25.37 61.30
N GLU A 18 -37.65 -25.33 60.64
CA GLU A 18 -36.44 -26.03 61.06
C GLU A 18 -35.94 -25.56 62.45
N ALA A 19 -36.11 -24.27 62.75
CA ALA A 19 -35.73 -23.70 64.04
C ALA A 19 -36.58 -24.24 65.20
N ASP A 20 -37.88 -24.47 64.99
CA ASP A 20 -38.76 -25.06 66.00
C ASP A 20 -38.44 -26.54 66.24
N ALA A 21 -38.07 -27.27 65.18
CA ALA A 21 -37.63 -28.67 65.30
C ALA A 21 -36.31 -28.78 66.08
N LEU A 22 -35.35 -27.89 65.82
CA LEU A 22 -34.07 -27.84 66.53
C LEU A 22 -34.25 -27.43 68.00
N ALA A 23 -35.09 -26.42 68.28
CA ALA A 23 -35.39 -25.99 69.65
C ALA A 23 -36.11 -27.09 70.46
N ALA A 24 -36.98 -27.89 69.82
CA ALA A 24 -37.60 -29.04 70.47
C ALA A 24 -36.59 -30.15 70.79
N ALA A 25 -35.67 -30.46 69.86
CA ALA A 25 -34.62 -31.45 70.09
C ALA A 25 -33.62 -31.02 71.21
N GLU A 26 -33.28 -29.73 71.29
CA GLU A 26 -32.43 -29.20 72.35
C GLU A 26 -33.16 -29.15 73.71
N ALA A 27 -34.47 -28.88 73.72
CA ALA A 27 -35.28 -28.90 74.94
C ALA A 27 -35.49 -30.31 75.52
N ASP A 28 -35.52 -31.35 74.68
CA ASP A 28 -35.56 -32.75 75.11
C ASP A 28 -34.13 -33.30 75.46
N ASP A 29 -33.10 -32.44 75.49
CA ASP A 29 -31.67 -32.71 75.77
C ASP A 29 -31.05 -33.82 74.90
N TRP A 30 -31.39 -33.83 73.61
CA TRP A 30 -30.87 -34.84 72.67
C TRP A 30 -29.40 -34.60 72.35
N ARG A 31 -28.52 -35.43 72.94
CA ARG A 31 -27.12 -35.57 72.54
C ARG A 31 -26.78 -37.03 72.30
N TYR A 32 -26.52 -37.39 71.03
CA TYR A 32 -26.01 -38.70 70.68
C TYR A 32 -24.55 -38.61 70.25
N VAL A 33 -23.69 -39.38 70.93
CA VAL A 33 -22.28 -39.58 70.60
C VAL A 33 -22.00 -41.07 70.73
N ASP A 34 -21.42 -41.68 69.69
CA ASP A 34 -20.84 -43.02 69.76
C ASP A 34 -19.31 -42.97 69.61
N GLU A 35 -18.65 -44.09 69.92
CA GLU A 35 -17.19 -44.19 69.95
C GLU A 35 -16.53 -44.26 68.54
N ASN A 36 -17.32 -44.29 67.45
CA ASN A 36 -16.83 -44.52 66.08
C ASN A 36 -16.91 -43.32 65.13
N ARG A 37 -17.48 -42.18 65.55
CA ARG A 37 -17.28 -40.86 64.91
C ARG A 37 -17.71 -40.76 63.43
N PHE A 38 -18.90 -41.28 63.09
CA PHE A 38 -19.53 -41.10 61.77
C PHE A 38 -20.73 -40.14 61.82
N GLU A 39 -20.76 -39.16 60.91
CA GLU A 39 -21.92 -38.29 60.70
C GLU A 39 -22.98 -39.00 59.84
N TRP A 40 -24.23 -39.06 60.34
CA TRP A 40 -25.39 -39.44 59.52
C TRP A 40 -26.07 -38.18 59.01
N ARG A 41 -26.06 -37.97 57.69
CA ARG A 41 -26.81 -36.91 57.03
C ARG A 41 -28.24 -37.36 56.79
N LEU A 42 -29.20 -36.47 57.06
CA LEU A 42 -30.62 -36.68 56.78
C LEU A 42 -30.82 -36.91 55.26
N GLU A 43 -31.19 -38.12 54.84
CA GLU A 43 -31.68 -38.35 53.47
C GLU A 43 -33.15 -37.90 53.38
N VAL A 44 -33.35 -36.66 52.98
CA VAL A 44 -34.67 -36.18 52.53
C VAL A 44 -34.93 -36.79 51.16
N THR A 45 -35.77 -37.82 51.10
CA THR A 45 -36.35 -38.27 49.83
C THR A 45 -37.45 -37.29 49.41
N GLU A 46 -37.10 -36.38 48.51
CA GLU A 46 -38.08 -35.50 47.86
C GLU A 46 -39.14 -36.34 47.13
N ASP A 47 -40.41 -36.02 47.31
CA ASP A 47 -41.52 -36.72 46.67
C ASP A 47 -41.65 -36.26 45.20
N LEU A 48 -40.89 -36.88 44.31
CA LEU A 48 -40.85 -36.58 42.88
C LEU A 48 -42.13 -37.05 42.12
N SER A 49 -43.21 -37.41 42.81
CA SER A 49 -44.44 -37.91 42.18
C SER A 49 -45.11 -36.90 41.25
N GLU A 50 -45.08 -35.60 41.57
CA GLU A 50 -45.59 -34.54 40.68
C GLU A 50 -44.77 -34.43 39.37
N ILE A 51 -43.46 -34.65 39.44
CA ILE A 51 -42.56 -34.69 38.28
C ILE A 51 -42.81 -35.94 37.43
N GLN A 52 -43.19 -37.05 38.06
CA GLN A 52 -43.60 -38.27 37.36
C GLN A 52 -44.98 -38.11 36.68
N ALA A 53 -45.91 -37.37 37.28
CA ALA A 53 -47.22 -37.09 36.70
C ALA A 53 -47.15 -36.20 35.45
N GLN A 54 -46.15 -35.32 35.33
CA GLN A 54 -45.92 -34.49 34.13
C GLN A 54 -45.10 -35.18 33.02
N LYS A 55 -44.82 -36.49 33.14
CA LYS A 55 -43.96 -37.20 32.18
C LYS A 55 -44.68 -37.43 30.85
N LYS A 56 -44.69 -36.40 29.98
CA LYS A 56 -45.23 -36.47 28.60
C LYS A 56 -44.75 -37.74 27.89
N ASP A 57 -45.65 -38.37 27.16
CA ASP A 57 -45.36 -39.52 26.31
C ASP A 57 -44.22 -39.22 25.33
N ARG A 58 -43.42 -40.25 25.01
CA ARG A 58 -42.25 -40.11 24.14
C ARG A 58 -42.65 -39.59 22.76
N HIS A 59 -43.76 -40.09 22.21
CA HIS A 59 -44.21 -39.70 20.89
C HIS A 59 -44.73 -38.25 20.85
N THR A 60 -45.40 -37.79 21.91
CA THR A 60 -45.73 -36.36 22.08
C THR A 60 -44.48 -35.48 22.12
N LYS A 61 -43.40 -35.90 22.79
CA LYS A 61 -42.14 -35.12 22.83
C LYS A 61 -41.44 -35.07 21.48
N GLU A 62 -41.42 -36.19 20.75
CA GLU A 62 -40.88 -36.28 19.38
C GLU A 62 -41.63 -35.29 18.47
N VAL A 63 -42.96 -35.41 18.38
CA VAL A 63 -43.81 -34.54 17.54
C VAL A 63 -43.70 -33.06 17.92
N GLU A 64 -43.66 -32.72 19.22
CA GLU A 64 -43.45 -31.33 19.66
C GLU A 64 -42.08 -30.80 19.19
N ALA A 65 -41.00 -31.57 19.39
CA ALA A 65 -39.65 -31.15 19.00
C ALA A 65 -39.48 -31.02 17.48
N GLU A 66 -40.02 -31.96 16.70
CA GLU A 66 -39.91 -31.96 15.24
C GLU A 66 -40.80 -30.88 14.60
N SER A 67 -41.95 -30.56 15.21
CA SER A 67 -42.79 -29.42 14.79
C SER A 67 -42.12 -28.08 15.07
N VAL A 68 -41.41 -27.94 16.21
CA VAL A 68 -40.57 -26.76 16.50
C VAL A 68 -39.45 -26.66 15.46
N ALA A 69 -38.70 -27.74 15.23
CA ALA A 69 -37.60 -27.76 14.27
C ALA A 69 -38.06 -27.37 12.86
N TYR A 70 -39.17 -27.93 12.36
CA TYR A 70 -39.76 -27.57 11.07
C TYR A 70 -40.12 -26.07 11.02
N THR A 71 -40.76 -25.54 12.06
CA THR A 71 -41.18 -24.12 12.10
C THR A 71 -39.97 -23.17 12.07
N VAL A 72 -38.91 -23.52 12.79
CA VAL A 72 -37.64 -22.75 12.83
C VAL A 72 -36.91 -22.86 11.48
N CYS A 73 -36.77 -24.05 10.91
CA CYS A 73 -36.15 -24.25 9.60
C CYS A 73 -36.90 -23.48 8.49
N GLN A 74 -38.24 -23.54 8.50
CA GLN A 74 -39.08 -22.83 7.53
C GLN A 74 -38.93 -21.30 7.62
N ARG A 75 -38.74 -20.74 8.83
CA ARG A 75 -38.47 -19.30 9.04
C ARG A 75 -37.19 -18.84 8.34
N TYR A 76 -36.19 -19.71 8.26
CA TYR A 76 -34.89 -19.44 7.60
C TYR A 76 -34.78 -20.00 6.17
N GLY A 77 -35.88 -20.53 5.61
CA GLY A 77 -35.90 -21.07 4.24
C GLY A 77 -35.16 -22.42 4.07
N ILE A 78 -34.95 -23.16 5.15
CA ILE A 78 -34.32 -24.49 5.13
C ILE A 78 -35.40 -25.55 4.92
N GLU A 79 -35.40 -26.20 3.75
CA GLU A 79 -36.39 -27.21 3.39
C GLU A 79 -36.13 -28.53 4.15
N THR A 80 -37.07 -28.89 5.04
CA THR A 80 -36.98 -30.08 5.92
C THR A 80 -38.25 -30.95 5.89
N SER A 81 -39.20 -30.64 5.00
CA SER A 81 -40.51 -31.28 4.88
C SER A 81 -40.48 -32.81 4.89
N ASP A 82 -39.51 -33.39 4.19
CA ASP A 82 -39.40 -34.83 3.95
C ASP A 82 -39.11 -35.63 5.23
N TYR A 83 -38.61 -34.95 6.27
CA TYR A 83 -38.33 -35.54 7.58
C TYR A 83 -39.44 -35.28 8.62
N SER A 84 -40.22 -34.19 8.47
CA SER A 84 -41.11 -33.68 9.52
C SER A 84 -42.56 -34.18 9.47
N PHE A 85 -43.05 -34.73 8.36
CA PHE A 85 -44.50 -35.01 8.21
C PHE A 85 -44.93 -36.47 8.36
N GLY A 86 -44.00 -37.43 8.38
CA GLY A 86 -44.32 -38.87 8.21
C GLY A 86 -45.15 -39.52 9.33
N TYR A 87 -45.09 -39.02 10.55
CA TYR A 87 -45.67 -39.63 11.77
C TYR A 87 -46.75 -38.75 12.43
N ILE A 88 -46.60 -37.42 12.38
CA ILE A 88 -47.60 -36.47 11.84
C ILE A 88 -49.07 -36.97 11.94
N ALA A 89 -49.56 -37.45 10.80
CA ALA A 89 -50.96 -37.88 10.62
C ALA A 89 -51.39 -39.07 11.50
N GLY A 90 -50.46 -39.89 12.01
CA GLY A 90 -50.77 -41.00 12.90
C GLY A 90 -51.08 -40.51 14.32
N TRP A 91 -50.17 -39.70 14.89
CA TRP A 91 -50.22 -39.24 16.28
C TRP A 91 -51.50 -38.47 16.64
N SER A 92 -52.02 -37.64 15.73
CA SER A 92 -53.20 -36.81 16.00
C SER A 92 -54.52 -37.59 16.15
N SER A 93 -54.54 -38.87 15.78
CA SER A 93 -55.77 -39.69 15.70
C SER A 93 -56.37 -40.02 17.06
N ASP A 94 -55.52 -40.24 18.07
CA ASP A 94 -55.89 -40.82 19.37
C ASP A 94 -55.86 -39.78 20.52
N LYS A 95 -55.87 -38.48 20.19
CA LYS A 95 -55.59 -37.39 21.13
C LYS A 95 -56.79 -36.48 21.43
N GLU A 96 -56.97 -36.12 22.71
CA GLU A 96 -58.04 -35.20 23.12
C GLU A 96 -57.72 -33.75 22.69
N THR A 97 -58.75 -32.98 22.33
CA THR A 97 -58.62 -31.59 21.85
C THR A 97 -57.90 -30.63 22.82
N LYS A 98 -57.82 -30.96 24.11
CA LYS A 98 -57.05 -30.20 25.11
C LYS A 98 -55.55 -30.49 25.02
N GLU A 99 -55.16 -31.76 24.86
CA GLU A 99 -53.75 -32.15 24.71
C GLU A 99 -53.16 -31.53 23.45
N LEU A 100 -53.87 -31.62 22.31
CA LEU A 100 -53.47 -31.02 21.05
C LEU A 100 -53.24 -29.50 21.14
N LYS A 101 -54.11 -28.77 21.87
CA LYS A 101 -53.94 -27.34 22.12
C LYS A 101 -52.74 -27.02 23.02
N GLY A 102 -52.49 -27.86 24.04
CA GLY A 102 -51.33 -27.72 24.91
C GLY A 102 -50.01 -27.94 24.16
N SER A 103 -49.94 -28.96 23.31
CA SER A 103 -48.77 -29.20 22.46
C SER A 103 -48.59 -28.09 21.42
N LEU A 104 -49.66 -27.62 20.76
CA LEU A 104 -49.55 -26.51 19.80
C LEU A 104 -49.03 -25.22 20.44
N GLU A 105 -49.49 -24.89 21.65
CA GLU A 105 -49.01 -23.71 22.38
C GLU A 105 -47.56 -23.88 22.86
N THR A 106 -47.16 -25.10 23.26
CA THR A 106 -45.76 -25.43 23.56
C THR A 106 -44.88 -25.21 22.32
N ILE A 107 -45.28 -25.77 21.17
CA ILE A 107 -44.58 -25.61 19.89
C ILE A 107 -44.45 -24.14 19.51
N ARG A 108 -45.56 -23.39 19.58
CA ARG A 108 -45.60 -21.95 19.24
C ARG A 108 -44.64 -21.14 20.12
N LYS A 109 -44.64 -21.38 21.43
CA LYS A 109 -43.77 -20.69 22.38
C LYS A 109 -42.29 -21.04 22.15
N SER A 110 -41.94 -22.31 22.10
CA SER A 110 -40.55 -22.75 21.95
C SER A 110 -39.96 -22.40 20.58
N ALA A 111 -40.77 -22.38 19.51
CA ALA A 111 -40.34 -21.89 18.20
C ALA A 111 -40.10 -20.38 18.21
N ALA A 112 -40.96 -19.59 18.88
CA ALA A 112 -40.75 -18.15 19.01
C ALA A 112 -39.47 -17.81 19.79
N GLU A 113 -39.28 -18.43 20.97
CA GLU A 113 -38.07 -18.25 21.79
C GLU A 113 -36.79 -18.61 21.03
N MET A 114 -36.82 -19.68 20.21
CA MET A 114 -35.69 -20.09 19.39
C MET A 114 -35.44 -19.14 18.21
N ILE A 115 -36.48 -18.68 17.52
CA ILE A 115 -36.36 -17.72 16.40
C ILE A 115 -35.84 -16.38 16.90
N GLU A 116 -36.37 -15.86 18.02
CA GLU A 116 -35.92 -14.59 18.60
C GLU A 116 -34.44 -14.65 19.00
N GLY A 117 -34.01 -15.73 19.69
CA GLY A 117 -32.60 -15.91 20.06
C GLY A 117 -31.65 -16.08 18.86
N ILE A 118 -32.10 -16.72 17.77
CA ILE A 118 -31.32 -16.83 16.53
C ILE A 118 -31.27 -15.49 15.79
N ASP A 119 -32.40 -14.78 15.65
CA ASP A 119 -32.47 -13.46 15.00
C ASP A 119 -31.60 -12.42 15.75
N GLU A 120 -31.56 -12.46 17.09
CA GLU A 120 -30.63 -11.66 17.90
C GLU A 120 -29.16 -11.99 17.62
N LYS A 121 -28.78 -13.28 17.61
CA LYS A 121 -27.38 -13.65 17.37
C LYS A 121 -26.95 -13.42 15.91
N LEU A 122 -27.85 -13.61 14.94
CA LEU A 122 -27.64 -13.24 13.54
C LEU A 122 -27.40 -11.74 13.40
N LYS A 123 -28.18 -10.89 14.08
CA LYS A 123 -27.98 -9.45 14.07
C LYS A 123 -26.61 -9.03 14.63
N VAL A 124 -26.14 -9.68 15.69
CA VAL A 124 -24.79 -9.47 16.22
C VAL A 124 -23.72 -9.91 15.22
N LEU A 125 -23.85 -11.10 14.63
CA LEU A 125 -22.89 -11.61 13.63
C LEU A 125 -22.86 -10.76 12.35
N LEU A 126 -23.99 -10.19 11.95
CA LEU A 126 -24.07 -9.27 10.81
C LEU A 126 -23.42 -7.92 11.13
N ALA A 127 -23.61 -7.38 12.34
CA ALA A 127 -22.92 -6.16 12.78
C ALA A 127 -21.41 -6.38 12.97
N GLU A 128 -20.99 -7.54 13.47
CA GLU A 128 -19.58 -7.97 13.52
C GLU A 128 -19.00 -8.06 12.09
N LYS A 129 -19.73 -8.65 11.14
CA LYS A 129 -19.37 -8.70 9.70
C LYS A 129 -19.30 -7.33 9.03
N GLU A 130 -20.25 -6.45 9.30
CA GLU A 130 -20.27 -5.08 8.75
C GLU A 130 -19.12 -4.26 9.32
N ALA A 131 -18.81 -4.38 10.61
CA ALA A 131 -17.64 -3.75 11.23
C ALA A 131 -16.31 -4.34 10.74
N GLU A 132 -16.22 -5.66 10.53
CA GLU A 132 -15.07 -6.30 9.86
C GLU A 132 -14.85 -5.68 8.47
N VAL A 133 -15.91 -5.54 7.67
CA VAL A 133 -15.84 -4.97 6.31
C VAL A 133 -15.57 -3.46 6.32
N GLU A 134 -16.07 -2.69 7.29
CA GLU A 134 -15.74 -1.26 7.41
C GLU A 134 -14.27 -1.05 7.83
N CYS A 135 -13.74 -1.88 8.74
CA CYS A 135 -12.32 -1.91 9.08
C CYS A 135 -11.43 -2.40 7.92
N GLU A 136 -11.90 -3.36 7.12
CA GLU A 136 -11.21 -3.87 5.92
C GLU A 136 -11.29 -2.87 4.73
N ALA A 137 -12.29 -1.96 4.74
CA ALA A 137 -12.46 -0.91 3.74
C ALA A 137 -11.63 0.35 4.00
N GLU A 138 -11.18 0.60 5.24
CA GLU A 138 -9.96 1.40 5.49
C GLU A 138 -8.74 0.58 5.04
N TYR A 139 -8.50 0.60 3.72
CA TYR A 139 -7.45 -0.15 3.03
C TYR A 139 -6.14 -0.29 3.83
N PRO A 140 -5.49 -1.47 3.84
CA PRO A 140 -4.14 -1.59 4.36
C PRO A 140 -3.25 -0.52 3.69
N PRO A 141 -2.37 0.15 4.45
CA PRO A 141 -1.63 1.29 3.94
C PRO A 141 -0.81 0.87 2.73
N ARG A 142 -1.18 1.42 1.55
CA ARG A 142 -0.39 1.24 0.34
C ARG A 142 1.04 1.70 0.63
N ASP A 143 2.00 0.91 0.20
CA ASP A 143 3.43 1.16 0.43
C ASP A 143 4.00 2.33 -0.41
N GLU A 144 3.14 3.27 -0.82
CA GLU A 144 3.45 4.42 -1.66
C GLU A 144 4.28 5.47 -0.89
N GLY A 145 5.57 5.17 -0.70
CA GLY A 145 6.58 6.08 -0.15
C GLY A 145 7.01 5.80 1.29
N ILE A 146 6.52 4.72 1.91
CA ILE A 146 7.02 4.26 3.21
C ILE A 146 8.31 3.45 2.97
N PRO A 147 9.47 3.79 3.57
CA PRO A 147 10.68 2.98 3.45
C PRO A 147 10.60 1.71 4.30
N VAL A 148 11.46 0.72 4.04
CA VAL A 148 11.67 -0.42 4.94
C VAL A 148 12.65 0.00 6.02
N TYR A 149 12.17 0.23 7.25
CA TYR A 149 13.02 0.62 8.37
C TYR A 149 13.69 -0.62 9.00
N ARG A 150 15.03 -0.59 9.07
CA ARG A 150 15.87 -1.73 9.48
C ARG A 150 16.57 -1.54 10.84
N GLN A 151 16.51 -0.34 11.42
CA GLN A 151 17.12 -0.04 12.72
C GLN A 151 16.14 -0.33 13.87
N THR A 152 16.65 -0.29 15.10
CA THR A 152 15.86 -0.48 16.33
C THR A 152 15.02 0.76 16.69
N ALA A 153 13.99 0.57 17.50
CA ALA A 153 13.15 1.65 18.02
C ALA A 153 13.99 2.67 18.83
N SER A 154 15.02 2.21 19.56
CA SER A 154 15.94 3.10 20.28
C SER A 154 16.72 4.02 19.33
N TYR A 155 17.20 3.50 18.20
CA TYR A 155 17.86 4.33 17.19
C TYR A 155 16.89 5.34 16.56
N ALA A 156 15.67 4.90 16.22
CA ALA A 156 14.63 5.79 15.67
C ALA A 156 14.26 6.93 16.64
N LEU A 157 14.24 6.66 17.96
CA LEU A 157 14.03 7.67 18.99
C LEU A 157 15.21 8.66 19.10
N GLU A 158 16.45 8.16 19.03
CA GLU A 158 17.66 9.02 19.05
C GLU A 158 17.81 9.87 17.78
N ALA A 159 17.32 9.38 16.64
CA ALA A 159 17.38 10.04 15.33
C ALA A 159 16.19 10.99 15.04
N ASP A 160 15.16 11.03 15.90
CA ASP A 160 13.88 11.73 15.66
C ASP A 160 13.10 11.18 14.44
N GLU A 161 13.23 9.87 14.19
CA GLU A 161 12.63 9.11 13.08
C GLU A 161 11.52 8.14 13.53
N LEU A 162 11.04 8.26 14.76
CA LEU A 162 10.12 7.28 15.38
C LEU A 162 8.81 7.10 14.58
N ASP A 163 8.30 8.16 13.96
CA ASP A 163 7.11 8.10 13.09
C ASP A 163 7.35 7.21 11.85
N ILE A 164 8.57 7.24 11.29
CA ILE A 164 8.97 6.42 10.13
C ILE A 164 9.12 4.95 10.56
N TYR A 165 9.66 4.72 11.75
CA TYR A 165 9.73 3.38 12.36
C TYR A 165 8.34 2.75 12.52
N HIS A 166 7.40 3.47 13.14
CA HIS A 166 6.02 3.00 13.29
C HIS A 166 5.33 2.76 11.94
N ALA A 167 5.38 3.73 11.01
CA ALA A 167 4.77 3.58 9.69
C ALA A 167 5.36 2.38 8.91
N SER A 168 6.67 2.13 9.00
CA SER A 168 7.28 0.94 8.40
C SER A 168 6.89 -0.35 9.13
N TYR A 169 6.69 -0.33 10.44
CA TYR A 169 6.25 -1.50 11.20
C TYR A 169 4.82 -1.88 10.82
N ASP A 170 3.90 -0.91 10.79
CA ASP A 170 2.51 -1.12 10.38
C ASP A 170 2.42 -1.63 8.94
N ALA A 171 3.21 -1.06 8.02
CA ALA A 171 3.31 -1.53 6.64
C ALA A 171 3.91 -2.96 6.53
N ASN A 172 4.80 -3.37 7.44
CA ASN A 172 5.32 -4.75 7.47
C ASN A 172 4.24 -5.74 7.96
N VAL A 173 3.43 -5.36 8.95
CA VAL A 173 2.30 -6.18 9.43
C VAL A 173 1.23 -6.30 8.33
N ALA A 174 0.81 -5.19 7.72
CA ALA A 174 -0.14 -5.20 6.60
C ALA A 174 0.38 -6.03 5.40
N CYS A 175 1.68 -5.96 5.10
CA CYS A 175 2.31 -6.79 4.07
C CYS A 175 2.27 -8.29 4.42
N LYS A 176 2.50 -8.66 5.69
CA LYS A 176 2.36 -10.05 6.18
C LYS A 176 0.93 -10.54 5.97
N GLU A 177 -0.06 -9.80 6.46
CA GLU A 177 -1.48 -10.15 6.38
C GLU A 177 -1.94 -10.27 4.92
N THR A 178 -1.49 -9.38 4.05
CA THR A 178 -1.80 -9.45 2.61
C THR A 178 -1.18 -10.67 1.94
N ILE A 179 0.02 -11.11 2.35
CA ILE A 179 0.62 -12.37 1.87
C ILE A 179 -0.20 -13.59 2.35
N GLU A 180 -0.70 -13.59 3.58
CA GLU A 180 -1.54 -14.67 4.12
C GLU A 180 -2.91 -14.74 3.43
N TYR A 181 -3.53 -13.58 3.21
CA TYR A 181 -4.74 -13.44 2.42
C TYR A 181 -4.54 -13.91 0.97
N ALA A 182 -3.45 -13.47 0.32
CA ALA A 182 -3.15 -13.87 -1.06
C ALA A 182 -2.87 -15.38 -1.18
N ILE A 183 -2.15 -15.99 -0.23
CA ILE A 183 -1.93 -17.44 -0.24
C ILE A 183 -3.24 -18.21 -0.02
N SER A 184 -4.11 -17.77 0.89
CA SER A 184 -5.37 -18.47 1.18
C SER A 184 -6.42 -18.30 0.09
N SER A 185 -6.66 -17.07 -0.38
CA SER A 185 -7.64 -16.76 -1.44
C SER A 185 -7.29 -17.38 -2.81
N HIS A 186 -6.02 -17.59 -3.10
CA HIS A 186 -5.55 -18.22 -4.35
C HIS A 186 -5.19 -19.71 -4.21
N TYR A 187 -5.58 -20.38 -3.12
CA TYR A 187 -5.39 -21.82 -2.93
C TYR A 187 -6.69 -22.59 -3.12
N ALA A 188 -6.75 -23.40 -4.19
CA ALA A 188 -7.90 -24.26 -4.52
C ALA A 188 -7.40 -25.59 -5.12
N ASP A 189 -8.20 -26.65 -5.04
CA ASP A 189 -7.89 -27.97 -5.62
C ASP A 189 -6.50 -28.53 -5.28
N ASN A 190 -6.03 -28.27 -4.06
CA ASN A 190 -4.67 -28.57 -3.56
C ASN A 190 -3.52 -27.92 -4.35
N ARG A 191 -3.78 -26.78 -5.00
CA ARG A 191 -2.82 -26.01 -5.79
C ARG A 191 -2.90 -24.52 -5.45
N LEU A 192 -1.74 -23.91 -5.23
CA LEU A 192 -1.62 -22.45 -5.13
C LEU A 192 -1.48 -21.85 -6.54
N ALA A 193 -2.33 -20.89 -6.89
CA ALA A 193 -2.13 -20.01 -8.04
C ALA A 193 -1.08 -18.94 -7.69
N ALA A 194 0.17 -19.36 -7.55
CA ALA A 194 1.24 -18.54 -6.97
C ALA A 194 1.52 -17.26 -7.78
N GLU A 195 1.43 -17.31 -9.11
CA GLU A 195 1.71 -16.14 -9.98
C GLU A 195 0.73 -15.00 -9.73
N THR A 196 -0.58 -15.30 -9.63
CA THR A 196 -1.60 -14.30 -9.30
C THR A 196 -1.49 -13.83 -7.85
N ALA A 197 -1.21 -14.73 -6.91
CA ALA A 197 -1.03 -14.40 -5.50
C ALA A 197 0.16 -13.46 -5.26
N VAL A 198 1.29 -13.70 -5.93
CA VAL A 198 2.46 -12.81 -5.86
C VAL A 198 2.15 -11.47 -6.53
N THR A 199 1.41 -11.47 -7.65
CA THR A 199 1.04 -10.24 -8.37
C THR A 199 0.15 -9.32 -7.52
N SER A 200 -0.89 -9.85 -6.85
CA SER A 200 -1.82 -9.05 -6.03
C SER A 200 -1.17 -8.44 -4.78
N VAL A 201 -0.11 -9.06 -4.24
CA VAL A 201 0.72 -8.45 -3.18
C VAL A 201 1.63 -7.35 -3.76
N LEU A 202 2.26 -7.60 -4.91
CA LEU A 202 3.17 -6.65 -5.59
C LEU A 202 2.47 -5.42 -6.20
N GLU A 203 1.13 -5.43 -6.28
CA GLU A 203 0.31 -4.27 -6.65
C GLU A 203 0.10 -3.30 -5.47
N GLN A 204 0.28 -3.77 -4.22
CA GLN A 204 0.04 -3.01 -2.99
C GLN A 204 1.32 -2.65 -2.24
N PHE A 205 2.32 -3.53 -2.30
CA PHE A 205 3.58 -3.41 -1.55
C PHE A 205 4.80 -3.38 -2.47
N SER A 206 5.82 -2.62 -2.07
CA SER A 206 7.08 -2.57 -2.79
C SER A 206 7.76 -3.95 -2.80
N PRO A 207 8.49 -4.31 -3.88
CA PRO A 207 9.25 -5.55 -3.90
C PRO A 207 10.23 -5.69 -2.73
N GLU A 208 10.83 -4.58 -2.28
CA GLU A 208 11.73 -4.58 -1.11
C GLU A 208 11.02 -4.97 0.19
N ARG A 209 9.81 -4.44 0.45
CA ARG A 209 9.05 -4.79 1.65
C ARG A 209 8.61 -6.25 1.65
N VAL A 210 8.10 -6.73 0.51
CA VAL A 210 7.75 -8.16 0.36
C VAL A 210 8.99 -9.03 0.58
N GLN A 211 10.15 -8.63 0.04
CA GLN A 211 11.43 -9.31 0.27
C GLN A 211 11.80 -9.37 1.75
N TYR A 212 11.66 -8.25 2.46
CA TYR A 212 11.98 -8.11 3.90
C TYR A 212 11.08 -9.00 4.78
N VAL A 213 9.77 -8.97 4.56
CA VAL A 213 8.79 -9.77 5.31
C VAL A 213 8.97 -11.27 5.05
N LEU A 214 9.24 -11.67 3.80
CA LEU A 214 9.54 -13.07 3.46
C LEU A 214 10.87 -13.55 4.07
N ALA A 215 11.92 -12.72 4.05
CA ALA A 215 13.21 -13.05 4.66
C ALA A 215 13.08 -13.22 6.18
N ASN A 216 12.41 -12.29 6.87
CA ASN A 216 12.09 -12.43 8.29
C ASN A 216 11.33 -13.73 8.58
N THR A 217 10.26 -14.00 7.80
CA THR A 217 9.47 -15.23 7.94
C THR A 217 10.33 -16.49 7.85
N ILE A 218 11.27 -16.55 6.89
CA ILE A 218 12.18 -17.69 6.71
C ILE A 218 13.17 -17.79 7.87
N GLN A 219 13.73 -16.67 8.36
CA GLN A 219 14.66 -16.68 9.50
C GLN A 219 13.96 -17.22 10.77
N GLN A 220 12.74 -16.77 11.05
CA GLN A 220 11.94 -17.23 12.19
C GLN A 220 11.49 -18.70 12.02
N LYS A 221 11.18 -19.13 10.80
CA LYS A 221 10.79 -20.52 10.45
C LYS A 221 11.95 -21.40 9.94
N ALA A 222 13.21 -21.04 10.22
CA ALA A 222 14.38 -21.74 9.65
C ALA A 222 14.46 -23.24 10.02
N HIS A 223 13.84 -23.62 11.14
CA HIS A 223 13.71 -24.99 11.61
C HIS A 223 12.71 -25.85 10.81
N ASP A 224 11.83 -25.25 10.00
CA ASP A 224 10.82 -25.98 9.24
C ASP A 224 11.43 -26.66 8.00
N GLY A 225 11.18 -27.97 7.85
CA GLY A 225 11.69 -28.77 6.74
C GLY A 225 10.96 -28.55 5.40
N ARG A 226 9.83 -27.83 5.39
CA ARG A 226 9.07 -27.50 4.16
C ARG A 226 9.63 -26.29 3.41
N ILE A 227 10.43 -25.45 4.08
CA ILE A 227 11.12 -24.33 3.46
C ILE A 227 12.44 -24.84 2.88
N SER A 228 12.71 -24.54 1.61
CA SER A 228 13.92 -25.03 0.94
C SER A 228 15.20 -24.41 1.51
N GLU A 229 16.29 -25.18 1.54
CA GLU A 229 17.59 -24.69 1.97
C GLU A 229 18.12 -23.53 1.09
N LYS A 230 17.71 -23.46 -0.20
CA LYS A 230 17.98 -22.30 -1.07
C LYS A 230 17.38 -21.03 -0.47
N HIS A 231 16.13 -21.08 -0.01
CA HIS A 231 15.43 -19.93 0.57
C HIS A 231 15.99 -19.57 1.96
N LYS A 232 16.40 -20.56 2.77
CA LYS A 232 17.07 -20.32 4.06
C LYS A 232 18.41 -19.61 3.87
N ALA A 233 19.25 -20.10 2.95
CA ALA A 233 20.52 -19.47 2.62
C ALA A 233 20.31 -18.02 2.11
N TRP A 234 19.36 -17.81 1.21
CA TRP A 234 18.98 -16.48 0.73
C TRP A 234 18.55 -15.54 1.86
N ALA A 235 17.60 -15.97 2.70
CA ALA A 235 17.10 -15.17 3.81
C ALA A 235 18.19 -14.86 4.86
N SER A 236 19.15 -15.77 5.07
CA SER A 236 20.27 -15.56 6.01
C SER A 236 21.22 -14.41 5.61
N GLY A 237 21.21 -14.00 4.33
CA GLY A 237 21.98 -12.86 3.84
C GLY A 237 21.29 -11.51 3.98
N MET A 238 20.06 -11.46 4.51
CA MET A 238 19.29 -10.22 4.65
C MET A 238 19.27 -9.74 6.11
N GLU A 239 19.72 -8.50 6.32
CA GLU A 239 19.60 -7.83 7.61
C GLU A 239 18.14 -7.49 7.90
N VAL A 240 17.62 -8.11 8.97
CA VAL A 240 16.29 -7.92 9.55
C VAL A 240 16.47 -7.44 10.98
N CYS A 241 15.74 -6.40 11.38
CA CYS A 241 15.76 -5.93 12.76
C CYS A 241 15.19 -7.03 13.68
N PRO A 242 15.93 -7.51 14.70
CA PRO A 242 15.44 -8.58 15.58
C PRO A 242 14.34 -8.10 16.54
N GLU A 243 14.25 -6.78 16.77
CA GLU A 243 13.17 -6.15 17.52
C GLU A 243 11.87 -6.23 16.71
N ASN A 244 10.79 -6.67 17.34
CA ASN A 244 9.46 -6.85 16.75
C ASN A 244 9.38 -7.80 15.54
N ALA A 245 10.46 -8.52 15.20
CA ALA A 245 10.53 -9.51 14.12
C ALA A 245 9.42 -10.57 14.17
N ALA A 246 8.97 -10.96 15.37
CA ALA A 246 7.92 -11.97 15.55
C ALA A 246 6.54 -11.54 15.03
N PHE A 247 6.24 -10.25 14.94
CA PHE A 247 4.88 -9.76 14.62
C PHE A 247 4.56 -9.80 13.12
N PHE A 248 5.56 -9.66 12.24
CA PHE A 248 5.40 -9.72 10.78
C PHE A 248 5.96 -11.03 10.19
N VAL A 249 5.71 -12.15 10.89
CA VAL A 249 5.96 -13.52 10.39
C VAL A 249 4.68 -14.03 9.75
N VAL A 250 4.76 -14.52 8.51
CA VAL A 250 3.67 -15.23 7.83
C VAL A 250 3.49 -16.59 8.53
N ASP A 251 2.55 -16.67 9.48
CA ASP A 251 2.32 -17.80 10.38
C ASP A 251 1.02 -18.56 10.08
N GLN A 252 -0.05 -17.90 9.62
CA GLN A 252 -1.32 -18.51 9.23
C GLN A 252 -1.20 -19.40 7.99
N ALA A 253 -0.32 -19.04 7.05
CA ALA A 253 -0.06 -19.85 5.87
C ALA A 253 0.82 -21.07 6.19
N ASN A 254 0.46 -22.23 5.64
CA ASN A 254 1.28 -23.44 5.71
C ASN A 254 2.67 -23.17 5.08
N PRO A 255 3.79 -23.39 5.80
CA PRO A 255 5.15 -23.15 5.30
C PRO A 255 5.48 -23.75 3.92
N GLY A 256 4.82 -24.84 3.52
CA GLY A 256 4.96 -25.37 2.15
C GLY A 256 4.35 -24.47 1.08
N LEU A 257 3.20 -23.84 1.36
CA LEU A 257 2.57 -22.85 0.48
C LEU A 257 3.37 -21.54 0.49
N THR A 258 3.86 -21.10 1.65
CA THR A 258 4.79 -19.97 1.76
C THR A 258 6.04 -20.21 0.92
N ASN A 259 6.61 -21.42 0.94
CA ASN A 259 7.77 -21.78 0.12
C ASN A 259 7.46 -21.74 -1.39
N LEU A 260 6.25 -22.14 -1.82
CA LEU A 260 5.81 -21.99 -3.22
C LEU A 260 5.66 -20.51 -3.60
N PHE A 261 5.07 -19.69 -2.74
CA PHE A 261 4.94 -18.24 -2.92
C PHE A 261 6.33 -17.56 -3.04
N ILE A 262 7.28 -17.90 -2.15
CA ILE A 262 8.67 -17.40 -2.22
C ILE A 262 9.34 -17.80 -3.53
N THR A 263 9.14 -19.04 -4.00
CA THR A 263 9.72 -19.53 -5.27
C THR A 263 9.26 -18.65 -6.44
N GLU A 264 7.96 -18.35 -6.49
CA GLU A 264 7.35 -17.56 -7.56
C GLU A 264 7.69 -16.07 -7.44
N PHE A 265 7.75 -15.52 -6.22
CA PHE A 265 8.24 -14.17 -5.97
C PHE A 265 9.67 -13.98 -6.49
N GLN A 266 10.58 -14.91 -6.16
CA GLN A 266 11.95 -14.89 -6.70
C GLN A 266 11.95 -14.95 -8.23
N ARG A 267 11.18 -15.87 -8.84
CA ARG A 267 11.07 -15.97 -10.30
C ARG A 267 10.61 -14.65 -10.95
N GLN A 268 9.63 -13.97 -10.35
CA GLN A 268 9.16 -12.67 -10.87
C GLN A 268 10.20 -11.57 -10.70
N MET A 269 10.99 -11.57 -9.63
CA MET A 269 12.10 -10.63 -9.46
C MET A 269 13.21 -10.89 -10.48
N ASP A 270 13.63 -12.14 -10.67
CA ASP A 270 14.62 -12.54 -11.67
C ASP A 270 14.19 -12.09 -13.09
N VAL A 271 12.91 -12.25 -13.44
CA VAL A 271 12.34 -11.79 -14.73
C VAL A 271 12.30 -10.25 -14.82
N ARG A 272 11.95 -9.55 -13.73
CA ARG A 272 11.98 -8.07 -13.71
C ARG A 272 13.42 -7.54 -13.87
N GLU A 273 14.40 -8.15 -13.22
CA GLU A 273 15.81 -7.81 -13.33
C GLU A 273 16.34 -8.08 -14.76
N GLN A 274 16.05 -9.25 -15.34
CA GLN A 274 16.42 -9.56 -16.73
C GLN A 274 15.78 -8.60 -17.74
N ASN A 275 14.51 -8.22 -17.54
CA ASN A 275 13.85 -7.21 -18.37
C ASN A 275 14.46 -5.81 -18.21
N ALA A 276 14.95 -5.46 -17.01
CA ALA A 276 15.67 -4.21 -16.79
C ALA A 276 17.05 -4.22 -17.46
N LEU A 277 17.83 -5.30 -17.29
CA LEU A 277 19.14 -5.48 -17.91
C LEU A 277 19.07 -5.49 -19.44
N THR A 278 18.14 -6.24 -20.04
CA THR A 278 17.94 -6.24 -21.50
C THR A 278 17.44 -4.89 -22.02
N SER A 279 16.63 -4.17 -21.24
CA SER A 279 16.27 -2.78 -21.54
C SER A 279 17.50 -1.88 -21.53
N GLU A 280 18.39 -1.97 -20.53
CA GLU A 280 19.65 -1.22 -20.49
C GLU A 280 20.62 -1.58 -21.63
N GLU A 281 20.81 -2.87 -21.95
CA GLU A 281 21.64 -3.31 -23.08
C GLU A 281 21.11 -2.82 -24.44
N SER A 282 19.80 -2.56 -24.54
CA SER A 282 19.18 -1.99 -25.75
C SER A 282 19.32 -0.46 -25.87
N ARG A 283 19.72 0.22 -24.80
CA ARG A 283 19.97 1.67 -24.79
C ARG A 283 21.36 1.97 -25.33
N ASP A 284 21.51 3.13 -25.97
CA ASP A 284 22.79 3.56 -26.52
C ASP A 284 23.84 3.65 -25.39
N PRO A 285 24.98 2.93 -25.48
CA PRO A 285 25.97 2.88 -24.41
C PRO A 285 26.60 4.25 -24.12
N GLU A 286 26.63 5.18 -25.09
CA GLU A 286 27.08 6.55 -24.84
C GLU A 286 26.06 7.30 -23.96
N VAL A 287 24.76 7.10 -24.19
CA VAL A 287 23.69 7.69 -23.36
C VAL A 287 23.69 7.11 -21.94
N VAL A 288 23.87 5.78 -21.79
CA VAL A 288 23.96 5.14 -20.47
C VAL A 288 25.19 5.62 -19.69
N ALA A 289 26.35 5.76 -20.34
CA ALA A 289 27.57 6.27 -19.72
C ALA A 289 27.51 7.78 -19.41
N TRP A 290 26.70 8.56 -20.14
CA TRP A 290 26.32 9.94 -19.77
C TRP A 290 25.39 9.98 -18.56
N GLU A 291 24.37 9.11 -18.48
CA GLU A 291 23.43 9.05 -17.35
C GLU A 291 24.09 8.59 -16.04
N ARG A 292 25.19 7.82 -16.12
CA ARG A 292 25.97 7.32 -14.97
C ARG A 292 27.19 8.19 -14.61
N ASP A 293 27.38 9.34 -15.26
CA ASP A 293 28.55 10.23 -15.10
C ASP A 293 29.92 9.53 -15.33
N GLU A 294 29.96 8.43 -16.08
CA GLU A 294 31.17 7.61 -16.30
C GLU A 294 32.14 8.22 -17.34
N ILE A 295 31.64 9.10 -18.22
CA ILE A 295 32.44 9.76 -19.26
C ILE A 295 33.27 10.91 -18.65
N THR A 296 34.39 10.53 -18.02
CA THR A 296 35.31 11.46 -17.35
C THR A 296 36.24 12.21 -18.31
N SER A 297 36.39 11.77 -19.57
CA SER A 297 37.04 12.55 -20.64
C SER A 297 36.69 12.03 -22.04
N PHE A 298 36.54 12.96 -23.00
CA PHE A 298 36.43 12.63 -24.43
C PHE A 298 37.58 13.29 -25.20
N THR A 299 38.33 12.50 -25.97
CA THR A 299 39.44 13.02 -26.78
C THR A 299 38.92 13.43 -28.15
N VAL A 300 38.60 14.72 -28.33
CA VAL A 300 38.16 15.25 -29.63
C VAL A 300 39.26 15.09 -30.68
N LYS A 301 39.17 14.05 -31.51
CA LYS A 301 39.92 13.98 -32.77
C LYS A 301 39.19 14.83 -33.80
N VAL A 302 39.63 16.08 -33.94
CA VAL A 302 39.25 16.94 -35.06
C VAL A 302 39.98 16.42 -36.31
N GLU A 303 39.29 15.70 -37.19
CA GLU A 303 39.77 15.54 -38.57
C GLU A 303 39.44 16.81 -39.36
N GLU A 304 40.47 17.62 -39.63
CA GLU A 304 40.35 18.87 -40.35
C GLU A 304 40.11 18.63 -41.86
N VAL A 305 38.84 18.67 -42.28
CA VAL A 305 38.51 18.89 -43.69
C VAL A 305 38.81 20.36 -44.02
N GLN A 306 40.01 20.63 -44.55
CA GLN A 306 40.46 21.99 -44.85
C GLN A 306 39.63 22.65 -45.97
N SER A 307 39.05 23.81 -45.64
CA SER A 307 38.65 24.82 -46.63
C SER A 307 39.82 25.78 -46.88
N PRO A 308 40.02 26.29 -48.12
CA PRO A 308 41.24 27.00 -48.47
C PRO A 308 41.25 28.48 -48.02
N VAL A 309 42.33 28.87 -47.30
CA VAL A 309 43.13 30.13 -47.45
C VAL A 309 42.34 31.47 -47.35
N ALA A 310 42.60 32.44 -46.46
CA ALA A 310 43.68 32.74 -45.48
C ALA A 310 43.08 33.57 -44.30
N SER A 311 43.73 33.97 -43.20
CA SER A 311 45.16 34.11 -42.86
C SER A 311 45.40 33.94 -41.33
N GLU A 312 46.62 33.58 -40.93
CA GLU A 312 47.14 33.80 -39.56
C GLU A 312 47.18 35.30 -39.21
N LYS A 313 47.11 35.83 -37.97
CA LYS A 313 47.01 35.38 -36.54
C LYS A 313 46.42 36.62 -35.77
N PRO A 314 46.06 36.61 -34.45
CA PRO A 314 46.50 35.70 -33.38
C PRO A 314 45.35 35.15 -32.49
N LEU A 315 45.72 34.48 -31.39
CA LEU A 315 44.81 34.04 -30.32
C LEU A 315 43.87 35.18 -29.89
N GLN A 316 42.56 34.94 -29.90
CA GLN A 316 41.63 35.66 -29.04
C GLN A 316 41.21 34.75 -27.88
N SER A 317 41.44 35.26 -26.67
CA SER A 317 41.09 34.65 -25.40
C SER A 317 39.63 34.19 -25.36
N ALA A 318 39.35 33.15 -24.56
CA ALA A 318 38.01 32.87 -24.06
C ALA A 318 37.31 34.18 -23.68
N ALA A 319 36.15 34.44 -24.30
CA ALA A 319 35.47 35.72 -24.19
C ALA A 319 35.29 36.10 -22.73
N ALA A 320 35.92 37.19 -22.30
CA ALA A 320 35.87 37.63 -20.92
C ALA A 320 34.40 37.93 -20.58
N LYS A 321 33.81 37.14 -19.66
CA LYS A 321 32.45 37.37 -19.14
C LYS A 321 32.32 38.86 -18.82
N HIS A 322 31.40 39.55 -19.51
CA HIS A 322 31.25 41.01 -19.39
C HIS A 322 31.17 41.40 -17.92
N LYS A 323 32.13 42.20 -17.46
CA LYS A 323 32.15 42.68 -16.08
C LYS A 323 31.11 43.78 -15.99
N LEU A 324 29.91 43.41 -15.52
CA LEU A 324 28.80 44.34 -15.30
C LEU A 324 29.30 45.59 -14.58
N THR A 325 28.91 46.75 -15.09
CA THR A 325 29.17 48.02 -14.40
C THR A 325 28.45 48.05 -13.03
N PRO A 326 28.84 48.92 -12.10
CA PRO A 326 28.13 49.06 -10.82
C PRO A 326 26.62 49.34 -11.00
N GLU A 327 26.27 50.12 -12.04
CA GLU A 327 24.89 50.41 -12.43
C GLU A 327 24.17 49.17 -12.97
N GLU A 328 24.80 48.41 -13.88
CA GLU A 328 24.25 47.16 -14.41
C GLU A 328 24.07 46.11 -13.31
N LYS A 329 24.94 46.10 -12.30
CA LYS A 329 24.80 45.25 -11.10
C LYS A 329 23.60 45.68 -10.25
N GLN A 330 23.43 46.99 -10.02
CA GLN A 330 22.28 47.55 -9.28
C GLN A 330 20.95 47.24 -10.00
N ILE A 331 20.92 47.37 -11.32
CA ILE A 331 19.77 47.00 -12.15
C ILE A 331 19.51 45.49 -12.06
N LYS A 332 20.55 44.66 -12.19
CA LYS A 332 20.43 43.20 -12.07
C LYS A 332 19.84 42.78 -10.72
N GLU A 333 20.26 43.41 -9.64
CA GLU A 333 19.74 43.15 -8.29
C GLU A 333 18.26 43.54 -8.14
N ALA A 334 17.88 44.75 -8.58
CA ALA A 334 16.49 45.21 -8.56
C ALA A 334 15.55 44.36 -9.44
N VAL A 335 16.05 43.88 -10.59
CA VAL A 335 15.30 42.98 -11.47
C VAL A 335 15.17 41.58 -10.87
N MET A 336 16.21 41.05 -10.20
CA MET A 336 16.12 39.79 -9.47
C MET A 336 15.13 39.86 -8.31
N ASP A 337 15.09 40.97 -7.59
CA ASP A 337 14.15 41.20 -6.46
C ASP A 337 12.68 41.26 -6.93
N THR A 338 12.40 41.98 -8.01
CA THR A 338 11.05 42.03 -8.59
C THR A 338 10.63 40.70 -9.24
N LEU A 339 11.57 39.95 -9.84
CA LEU A 339 11.31 38.58 -10.30
C LEU A 339 11.00 37.63 -9.14
N LYS A 340 11.73 37.70 -8.02
CA LYS A 340 11.44 36.91 -6.81
C LYS A 340 10.02 37.12 -6.31
N ALA A 341 9.58 38.37 -6.18
CA ALA A 341 8.23 38.70 -5.75
C ALA A 341 7.16 38.19 -6.72
N ARG A 342 7.39 38.33 -8.03
CA ARG A 342 6.46 37.83 -9.06
C ARG A 342 6.36 36.30 -9.05
N ILE A 343 7.48 35.60 -8.81
CA ILE A 343 7.54 34.14 -8.73
C ILE A 343 6.89 33.62 -7.44
N ALA A 344 7.14 34.27 -6.29
CA ALA A 344 6.47 33.93 -5.04
C ALA A 344 4.93 34.05 -5.19
N HIS A 345 4.44 35.13 -5.79
CA HIS A 345 3.00 35.29 -6.06
C HIS A 345 2.48 34.32 -7.14
N ALA A 346 3.28 33.94 -8.14
CA ALA A 346 2.86 32.95 -9.15
C ALA A 346 2.76 31.53 -8.57
N ASN A 347 3.61 31.20 -7.60
CA ASN A 347 3.64 29.89 -6.95
C ASN A 347 2.64 29.77 -5.78
N ASP A 348 2.60 30.80 -4.91
CA ASP A 348 1.95 30.75 -3.60
C ASP A 348 0.73 31.69 -3.51
N GLY A 349 0.42 32.43 -4.59
CA GLY A 349 -0.76 33.29 -4.68
C GLY A 349 -0.83 34.35 -3.58
N MET A 350 -1.98 34.40 -2.91
CA MET A 350 -2.22 35.31 -1.78
C MET A 350 -1.41 34.96 -0.52
N LEU A 351 -0.80 33.77 -0.46
CA LEU A 351 0.04 33.32 0.66
C LEU A 351 1.53 33.67 0.46
N ALA A 352 1.88 34.36 -0.63
CA ALA A 352 3.25 34.75 -0.92
C ALA A 352 3.86 35.66 0.15
N THR A 353 4.86 35.14 0.86
CA THR A 353 5.57 35.86 1.94
C THR A 353 6.58 36.90 1.43
N TYR A 354 7.06 36.76 0.19
CA TYR A 354 8.06 37.65 -0.39
C TYR A 354 7.42 38.82 -1.15
N LYS A 355 7.80 40.04 -0.79
CA LYS A 355 7.45 41.28 -1.52
C LYS A 355 8.74 41.99 -1.94
N SER A 356 8.72 42.60 -3.13
CA SER A 356 9.87 43.33 -3.65
C SER A 356 10.03 44.67 -2.94
N SER A 357 11.28 45.12 -2.81
CA SER A 357 11.64 46.35 -2.10
C SER A 357 11.29 47.61 -2.89
N ASP A 358 10.81 48.64 -2.20
CA ASP A 358 10.60 49.99 -2.75
C ASP A 358 11.88 50.55 -3.41
N GLN A 359 13.06 50.18 -2.90
CA GLN A 359 14.33 50.56 -3.49
C GLN A 359 14.52 49.96 -4.88
N SER A 360 14.15 48.69 -5.08
CA SER A 360 14.20 48.00 -6.37
C SER A 360 13.26 48.65 -7.39
N PHE A 361 12.03 49.00 -6.97
CA PHE A 361 11.09 49.73 -7.83
C PHE A 361 11.62 51.11 -8.23
N ARG A 362 12.19 51.87 -7.29
CA ARG A 362 12.82 53.17 -7.58
C ARG A 362 13.99 53.03 -8.56
N THR A 363 14.85 52.04 -8.37
CA THR A 363 15.97 51.73 -9.29
C THR A 363 15.47 51.38 -10.68
N MET A 364 14.46 50.51 -10.82
CA MET A 364 13.89 50.16 -12.13
C MET A 364 13.25 51.37 -12.83
N MET A 365 12.55 52.24 -12.10
CA MET A 365 12.00 53.47 -12.70
C MET A 365 13.09 54.48 -13.10
N GLN A 366 14.10 54.69 -12.24
CA GLN A 366 15.23 55.59 -12.50
C GLN A 366 15.99 55.22 -13.78
N TYR A 367 16.30 53.93 -13.95
CA TYR A 367 17.00 53.42 -15.12
C TYR A 367 16.08 53.03 -16.30
N LYS A 368 14.76 53.29 -16.20
CA LYS A 368 13.73 52.95 -17.20
C LYS A 368 13.81 51.49 -17.67
N VAL A 369 13.82 50.58 -16.69
CA VAL A 369 13.94 49.13 -16.89
C VAL A 369 12.56 48.48 -16.91
N ARG A 370 12.28 47.65 -17.92
CA ARG A 370 11.05 46.84 -18.02
C ARG A 370 11.38 45.36 -18.13
N ILE A 371 10.45 44.52 -17.67
CA ILE A 371 10.53 43.06 -17.74
C ILE A 371 9.44 42.58 -18.71
N GLU A 372 9.86 42.13 -19.88
CA GLU A 372 9.00 41.76 -21.00
C GLU A 372 9.20 40.27 -21.31
N GLY A 373 8.32 39.43 -20.74
CA GLY A 373 8.36 37.98 -20.88
C GLY A 373 9.64 37.36 -20.30
N ASN A 374 10.58 37.02 -21.19
CA ASN A 374 11.89 36.44 -20.88
C ASN A 374 13.06 37.40 -21.17
N GLN A 375 12.79 38.69 -21.39
CA GLN A 375 13.83 39.71 -21.58
C GLN A 375 13.63 40.90 -20.65
N VAL A 376 14.74 41.54 -20.30
CA VAL A 376 14.81 42.76 -19.50
C VAL A 376 15.31 43.86 -20.43
N THR A 377 14.50 44.90 -20.64
CA THR A 377 14.87 46.03 -21.49
C THR A 377 15.23 47.24 -20.63
N GLN A 378 16.23 48.01 -21.05
CA GLN A 378 16.61 49.29 -20.45
C GLN A 378 16.52 50.37 -21.55
N ASN A 379 15.71 51.41 -21.34
CA ASN A 379 15.43 52.42 -22.37
C ASN A 379 14.87 51.87 -23.70
N GLY A 380 14.31 50.65 -23.70
CA GLY A 380 13.82 49.96 -24.91
C GLY A 380 14.83 49.01 -25.57
N GLU A 381 16.09 49.00 -25.13
CA GLU A 381 17.11 48.05 -25.62
C GLU A 381 17.21 46.81 -24.72
N PRO A 382 17.42 45.60 -25.28
CA PRO A 382 17.58 44.38 -24.49
C PRO A 382 18.88 44.39 -23.68
N LEU A 383 18.76 44.28 -22.36
CA LEU A 383 19.87 44.29 -21.40
C LEU A 383 20.19 42.89 -20.85
N PHE A 384 19.17 42.17 -20.37
CA PHE A 384 19.32 40.81 -19.85
C PHE A 384 18.33 39.81 -20.47
N ALA A 385 18.78 38.58 -20.72
CA ALA A 385 17.92 37.41 -20.95
C ALA A 385 17.57 36.74 -19.61
N ILE A 386 16.30 36.37 -19.44
CA ILE A 386 15.76 35.69 -18.26
C ILE A 386 15.62 34.20 -18.56
N HIS A 387 16.55 33.41 -18.05
CA HIS A 387 16.47 31.95 -18.10
C HIS A 387 15.67 31.46 -16.90
N ARG A 388 14.37 31.24 -17.12
CA ARG A 388 13.45 30.66 -16.12
C ARG A 388 13.79 29.21 -15.84
N ARG A 389 13.50 28.75 -14.62
CA ARG A 389 13.72 27.38 -14.16
C ARG A 389 12.46 26.91 -13.45
N PHE A 390 12.15 25.62 -13.56
CA PHE A 390 11.00 25.01 -12.92
C PHE A 390 11.44 23.82 -12.09
N SER A 391 10.70 23.54 -11.01
CA SER A 391 10.81 22.29 -10.26
C SER A 391 10.44 21.10 -11.16
N SER A 392 11.13 19.97 -11.03
CA SER A 392 10.72 18.71 -11.65
C SER A 392 9.49 18.10 -10.97
N ARG A 393 9.26 18.40 -9.69
CA ARG A 393 8.07 18.00 -8.94
C ARG A 393 6.93 18.98 -9.20
N LYS A 394 5.75 18.45 -9.56
CA LYS A 394 4.50 19.21 -9.69
C LYS A 394 3.87 19.45 -8.32
N THR A 395 3.17 20.57 -8.19
CA THR A 395 2.37 20.91 -7.02
C THR A 395 1.09 21.57 -7.52
N GLN A 396 -0.08 21.06 -7.12
CA GLN A 396 -1.39 21.53 -7.60
C GLN A 396 -1.50 21.62 -9.14
N GLY A 397 -1.03 20.58 -9.85
CA GLY A 397 -1.14 20.46 -11.31
C GLY A 397 -0.09 21.22 -12.14
N CYS A 398 0.57 22.22 -11.56
CA CYS A 398 1.60 23.04 -12.22
C CYS A 398 3.02 22.75 -11.68
N TYR A 399 4.04 23.15 -12.43
CA TYR A 399 5.43 23.13 -11.96
C TYR A 399 5.76 24.45 -11.24
N ARG A 400 6.30 24.36 -10.02
CA ARG A 400 6.74 25.53 -9.24
C ARG A 400 7.88 26.26 -9.98
N GLU A 401 7.74 27.56 -10.23
CA GLU A 401 8.82 28.37 -10.81
C GLU A 401 9.92 28.63 -9.75
N LEU A 402 11.17 28.38 -10.14
CA LEU A 402 12.37 28.56 -9.32
C LEU A 402 13.08 29.86 -9.70
N LEU A 403 14.07 30.26 -8.90
CA LEU A 403 14.85 31.47 -9.15
C LEU A 403 15.53 31.46 -10.54
N PRO A 404 15.25 32.45 -11.40
CA PRO A 404 15.77 32.49 -12.77
C PRO A 404 17.22 33.00 -12.80
N LYS A 405 17.91 32.76 -13.92
CA LYS A 405 19.26 33.27 -14.18
C LYS A 405 19.21 34.42 -15.18
N LEU A 406 19.79 35.57 -14.81
CA LEU A 406 19.97 36.73 -15.70
C LEU A 406 21.34 36.71 -16.39
N GLU A 407 21.30 36.66 -17.72
CA GLU A 407 22.44 36.70 -18.63
C GLU A 407 22.48 38.02 -19.40
N TYR A 408 23.65 38.62 -19.61
CA TYR A 408 23.80 39.95 -20.20
C TYR A 408 23.91 39.86 -21.73
N ILE A 409 23.01 40.53 -22.45
CA ILE A 409 22.81 40.34 -23.90
C ILE A 409 22.97 41.62 -24.75
N ARG A 410 23.25 42.77 -24.14
CA ARG A 410 23.35 44.08 -24.82
C ARG A 410 24.37 44.11 -25.97
N GLN A 411 25.40 43.26 -25.94
CA GLN A 411 26.48 43.25 -26.95
C GLN A 411 26.26 42.29 -28.13
N GLU A 412 25.48 41.21 -27.96
CA GLU A 412 25.45 40.11 -28.95
C GLU A 412 24.61 40.44 -30.18
N LYS A 413 23.42 41.05 -30.00
CA LYS A 413 22.53 41.40 -31.13
C LYS A 413 23.08 42.47 -32.07
N ALA A 414 24.04 43.28 -31.62
CA ALA A 414 24.76 44.22 -32.48
C ALA A 414 25.74 43.50 -33.45
N GLN A 415 26.11 42.24 -33.16
CA GLN A 415 26.88 41.38 -34.07
C GLN A 415 25.97 40.52 -34.96
N ASP A 416 24.83 40.04 -34.47
CA ASP A 416 23.91 39.22 -35.26
C ASP A 416 23.29 39.97 -36.46
N THR A 417 23.00 41.26 -36.32
CA THR A 417 22.52 42.09 -37.45
C THR A 417 23.54 42.28 -38.59
N ARG A 418 24.82 41.91 -38.38
CA ARG A 418 25.84 41.82 -39.44
C ARG A 418 26.02 40.40 -40.01
N ARG A 419 25.27 39.40 -39.51
CA ARG A 419 25.46 37.97 -39.81
C ARG A 419 24.28 37.30 -40.53
N GLU A 420 23.29 38.06 -41.00
CA GLU A 420 22.28 37.52 -41.90
C GLU A 420 22.91 37.15 -43.25
N LYS A 421 23.04 35.84 -43.51
CA LYS A 421 23.54 35.30 -44.78
C LYS A 421 22.48 35.52 -45.88
N PRO A 422 22.88 35.94 -47.10
CA PRO A 422 21.93 36.20 -48.17
C PRO A 422 21.18 34.94 -48.62
N SER A 423 19.91 35.12 -48.96
CA SER A 423 18.96 34.05 -49.27
C SER A 423 19.42 33.15 -50.43
N ILE A 424 19.12 31.86 -50.32
CA ILE A 424 19.43 30.79 -51.29
C ILE A 424 19.05 31.18 -52.74
N ARG A 425 18.00 31.99 -52.90
CA ARG A 425 17.51 32.48 -54.21
C ARG A 425 18.53 33.34 -54.96
N GLU A 426 19.41 34.08 -54.27
CA GLU A 426 20.46 34.87 -54.90
C GLU A 426 21.67 34.00 -55.28
N GLN A 427 22.01 33.03 -54.43
CA GLN A 427 23.13 32.10 -54.65
C GLN A 427 22.92 31.26 -55.92
N LEU A 428 21.69 30.79 -56.16
CA LEU A 428 21.32 30.06 -57.39
C LEU A 428 21.42 30.93 -58.66
N LYS A 429 21.21 32.24 -58.57
CA LYS A 429 21.30 33.16 -59.71
C LYS A 429 22.75 33.48 -60.11
N ALA A 430 23.69 33.36 -59.17
CA ALA A 430 25.13 33.48 -59.43
C ALA A 430 25.70 32.21 -60.10
N ALA A 431 25.26 31.02 -59.66
CA ALA A 431 25.74 29.74 -60.21
C ALA A 431 25.36 29.52 -61.68
N ALA A 432 24.25 30.11 -62.16
CA ALA A 432 23.78 29.98 -63.55
C ALA A 432 24.58 30.79 -64.59
N ARG A 433 25.65 31.50 -64.21
CA ARG A 433 26.38 32.45 -65.10
C ARG A 433 27.76 32.00 -65.58
N SER A 434 28.25 30.81 -65.23
CA SER A 434 29.66 30.46 -65.50
C SER A 434 29.94 29.01 -65.92
N LYS A 435 29.73 28.72 -67.22
CA LYS A 435 30.58 27.90 -68.15
C LYS A 435 29.72 27.24 -69.26
N PRO A 436 30.30 26.88 -70.43
CA PRO A 436 31.35 27.57 -71.18
C PRO A 436 31.01 27.70 -72.69
N GLU A 437 31.55 28.69 -73.40
CA GLU A 437 31.52 28.67 -74.88
C GLU A 437 32.69 27.85 -75.45
N GLN A 438 32.41 27.12 -76.53
CA GLN A 438 33.34 26.25 -77.24
C GLN A 438 34.16 27.06 -78.27
N SER A 439 35.43 26.70 -78.45
CA SER A 439 36.23 27.11 -79.61
C SER A 439 36.45 25.91 -80.54
N THR A 440 36.23 26.12 -81.84
CA THR A 440 36.12 25.09 -82.89
C THR A 440 37.47 24.68 -83.50
N PRO A 441 37.55 23.50 -84.15
CA PRO A 441 38.81 22.99 -84.73
C PRO A 441 39.15 23.61 -86.09
N ALA A 442 40.46 23.78 -86.36
CA ALA A 442 40.99 24.26 -87.64
C ALA A 442 41.27 23.11 -88.63
N LYS A 443 41.22 23.43 -89.93
CA LYS A 443 41.20 22.47 -91.05
C LYS A 443 42.60 22.05 -91.55
N SER A 444 42.64 20.91 -92.23
CA SER A 444 43.79 20.27 -92.88
C SER A 444 44.31 20.95 -94.16
N LYS A 445 45.59 20.69 -94.51
CA LYS A 445 46.02 20.38 -95.90
C LYS A 445 47.44 19.76 -96.02
N LYS A 446 47.61 19.04 -97.14
CA LYS A 446 48.63 18.07 -97.60
C LYS A 446 50.07 18.59 -97.86
N HIS A 447 50.93 17.60 -98.21
CA HIS A 447 52.17 17.59 -99.04
C HIS A 447 53.46 17.31 -98.22
N GLU A 448 54.43 16.45 -98.63
CA GLU A 448 54.52 15.59 -99.85
C GLU A 448 55.25 14.22 -99.58
N MET A 449 56.15 13.77 -100.46
CA MET A 449 57.04 12.59 -100.38
C MET A 449 58.39 12.92 -101.07
N GLY A 450 59.47 12.23 -100.70
CA GLY A 450 60.80 12.27 -101.36
C GLY A 450 61.79 13.25 -100.73
N LEU A 451 63.11 13.04 -100.83
CA LEU A 451 63.89 11.99 -101.51
C LEU A 451 65.32 11.96 -100.89
N GLU A 452 66.00 10.81 -101.06
CA GLU A 452 67.44 10.53 -100.79
C GLU A 452 67.92 10.52 -99.32
#